data_AF-A0A9E1RRI9-F1
#
_entry.id   AF-A0A9E1RRI9-F1
#
_cell.length_a   1.000
_cell.length_b   1.000
_cell.length_c   1.000
_cell.angle_alpha   90.00
_cell.angle_beta   90.00
_cell.angle_gamma   90.00
#
_symmetry.space_group_name_H-M   'P 1'
#
loop_
_entity.id
_entity.type
_entity.pdbx_description
1 polymer ?
#
loop_
_entity_poly.entity_id
_entity_poly.type
_entity_poly.pdbx_seq_one_letter_code
_entity_poly.pdbx_strand_id
1 'polypeptide(L)'
;MLRTGYDRLTLVAIGIGGVFGAGLRWAISRSNEPTDFDGGWFTYTPNTSVTIDTNMSSFEPVRSSQTIATAAGIPVDTLIVNTLGCLLLGLFTVLLLRSTGSKRRLVVGAATGFCGSLTTFSTFAVDTAVLLRGRPILPVEFEGLNVDIQRAVPTAIVYVLLSLTAGAAAFWLGRAIAKRVVGEAV
;
A
#
# COMPACT_ATOMS: atom_id res chain seq x y z
N MET A 1 -6.37 -20.86 -34.29
CA MET A 1 -6.42 -19.41 -34.58
C MET A 1 -6.14 -18.62 -33.31
N LEU A 2 -4.87 -18.29 -33.04
CA LEU A 2 -4.48 -17.41 -31.95
C LEU A 2 -4.68 -15.97 -32.42
N ARG A 3 -5.70 -15.28 -31.90
CA ARG A 3 -5.87 -13.84 -32.13
C ARG A 3 -4.88 -13.11 -31.22
N THR A 4 -3.61 -13.11 -31.59
CA THR A 4 -2.49 -12.46 -30.88
C THR A 4 -2.52 -10.94 -31.10
N GLY A 5 -3.67 -10.31 -30.91
CA GLY A 5 -3.82 -8.87 -30.91
C GLY A 5 -4.09 -8.42 -29.48
N TYR A 6 -3.12 -7.74 -28.87
CA TYR A 6 -3.35 -7.03 -27.61
C TYR A 6 -4.54 -6.08 -27.80
N ASP A 7 -5.60 -6.31 -27.04
CA ASP A 7 -6.80 -5.47 -27.10
C ASP A 7 -6.48 -4.11 -26.47
N ARG A 8 -6.18 -3.13 -27.31
CA ARG A 8 -5.77 -1.76 -26.90
C ARG A 8 -6.73 -1.15 -25.88
N LEU A 9 -8.02 -1.45 -26.00
CA LEU A 9 -9.05 -0.98 -25.07
C LEU A 9 -8.90 -1.57 -23.67
N THR A 10 -8.41 -2.81 -23.56
CA THR A 10 -8.07 -3.41 -22.27
C THR A 10 -6.86 -2.71 -21.64
N LEU A 11 -5.84 -2.38 -22.42
CA LEU A 11 -4.68 -1.62 -21.92
C LEU A 11 -5.06 -0.22 -21.44
N VAL A 12 -5.93 0.47 -22.18
CA VAL A 12 -6.46 1.78 -21.76
C VAL A 12 -7.24 1.65 -20.45
N ALA A 13 -8.09 0.63 -20.32
CA ALA A 13 -8.83 0.39 -19.07
C ALA A 13 -7.89 0.11 -17.88
N ILE A 14 -6.82 -0.65 -18.08
CA ILE A 14 -5.78 -0.89 -17.07
C ILE A 14 -5.09 0.43 -16.69
N GLY A 15 -4.70 1.24 -17.68
CA GLY A 15 -4.04 2.52 -17.43
C GLY A 15 -4.92 3.48 -16.63
N ILE A 16 -6.19 3.63 -17.01
CA ILE A 16 -7.16 4.46 -16.29
C ILE A 16 -7.33 3.96 -14.85
N GLY A 17 -7.60 2.67 -14.67
CA GLY A 17 -7.70 2.07 -13.33
C GLY A 17 -6.43 2.32 -12.50
N GLY A 18 -5.27 2.17 -13.13
CA GLY A 18 -3.95 2.42 -12.54
C GLY A 18 -3.80 3.83 -11.98
N VAL A 19 -4.18 4.85 -12.74
CA VAL A 19 -4.14 6.26 -12.29
C VAL A 19 -5.03 6.48 -11.07
N PHE A 20 -6.27 5.96 -11.11
CA PHE A 20 -7.19 6.09 -9.97
C PHE A 20 -6.70 5.37 -8.72
N GLY A 21 -6.17 4.15 -8.85
CA GLY A 21 -5.67 3.38 -7.70
C GLY A 21 -4.44 4.05 -7.06
N ALA A 22 -3.52 4.56 -7.87
CA ALA A 22 -2.36 5.29 -7.40
C ALA A 22 -2.75 6.62 -6.72
N GLY A 23 -3.72 7.35 -7.31
CA GLY A 23 -4.25 8.58 -6.73
C GLY A 23 -4.94 8.36 -5.38
N LEU A 24 -5.72 7.29 -5.25
CA LEU A 24 -6.36 6.94 -3.98
C LEU A 24 -5.31 6.54 -2.92
N ARG A 25 -4.33 5.72 -3.29
CA ARG A 25 -3.22 5.35 -2.39
C ARG A 25 -2.48 6.59 -1.89
N TRP A 26 -2.18 7.52 -2.81
CA TRP A 26 -1.54 8.79 -2.48
C TRP A 26 -2.40 9.61 -1.53
N ALA A 27 -3.70 9.77 -1.80
CA ALA A 27 -4.60 10.54 -0.94
C ALA A 27 -4.71 9.97 0.48
N ILE A 28 -4.77 8.63 0.62
CA ILE A 28 -4.81 7.96 1.93
C ILE A 28 -3.51 8.24 2.70
N SER A 29 -2.36 8.06 2.05
CA SER A 29 -1.04 8.28 2.66
C SER A 29 -0.79 9.75 3.02
N ARG A 30 -1.53 10.69 2.42
CA ARG A 30 -1.37 12.14 2.62
C ARG A 30 -2.30 12.75 3.66
N SER A 31 -3.25 11.97 4.18
CA SER A 31 -4.35 12.50 5.02
C SER A 31 -3.91 13.15 6.34
N ASN A 32 -2.64 13.00 6.73
CA ASN A 32 -2.06 13.58 7.94
C ASN A 32 -0.91 14.59 7.69
N GLU A 33 -0.68 15.04 6.46
CA GLU A 33 0.27 16.14 6.18
C GLU A 33 -0.31 17.49 6.65
N PRO A 34 0.47 18.35 7.34
CA PRO A 34 0.06 19.71 7.64
C PRO A 34 -0.23 20.46 6.33
N THR A 35 -1.37 21.17 6.28
CA THR A 35 -1.85 21.90 5.09
C THR A 35 -1.07 23.20 4.80
N ASP A 36 0.02 23.48 5.52
CA ASP A 36 0.88 24.64 5.26
C ASP A 36 1.81 24.36 4.07
N PHE A 37 1.41 24.90 2.92
CA PHE A 37 2.11 24.84 1.64
C PHE A 37 3.30 25.81 1.57
N ASP A 38 4.05 25.99 2.65
CA ASP A 38 5.19 26.93 2.66
C ASP A 38 6.48 26.33 2.05
N GLY A 39 6.51 25.02 1.80
CA GLY A 39 7.60 24.32 1.11
C GLY A 39 7.19 23.85 -0.28
N GLY A 40 7.97 24.19 -1.31
CA GLY A 40 7.74 23.70 -2.68
C GLY A 40 7.75 22.17 -2.77
N TRP A 41 7.18 21.60 -3.82
CA TRP A 41 7.00 20.14 -4.04
C TRP A 41 8.23 19.27 -3.74
N PHE A 42 9.44 19.81 -3.95
CA PHE A 42 10.72 19.16 -3.66
C PHE A 42 11.04 18.96 -2.17
N THR A 43 10.35 19.67 -1.28
CA THR A 43 10.50 19.55 0.18
C THR A 43 9.89 18.26 0.71
N TYR A 44 8.87 17.75 0.02
CA TYR A 44 8.05 16.61 0.48
C TYR A 44 8.28 15.33 -0.33
N THR A 45 9.12 15.35 -1.38
CA THR A 45 9.48 14.14 -2.13
C THR A 45 10.37 13.24 -1.28
N PRO A 46 9.89 12.07 -0.80
CA PRO A 46 10.72 11.19 0.01
C PRO A 46 11.63 10.43 -0.96
N ASN A 47 12.89 10.91 -1.10
CA ASN A 47 14.10 10.22 -1.61
C ASN A 47 14.92 10.88 -2.75
N THR A 48 14.70 12.14 -3.15
CA THR A 48 15.59 12.79 -4.15
C THR A 48 16.02 14.23 -3.86
N SER A 49 15.89 14.73 -2.63
CA SER A 49 16.60 15.96 -2.24
C SER A 49 18.04 15.63 -1.84
N VAL A 50 18.98 15.76 -2.77
CA VAL A 50 20.38 16.02 -2.41
C VAL A 50 20.42 17.45 -1.90
N THR A 51 20.24 17.62 -0.59
CA THR A 51 20.47 18.91 0.06
C THR A 51 21.97 19.09 0.16
N ILE A 52 22.57 19.88 -0.73
CA ILE A 52 23.96 20.35 -0.53
C ILE A 52 23.86 21.48 0.49
N ASP A 53 23.88 21.12 1.77
CA ASP A 53 24.12 22.08 2.85
C ASP A 53 25.60 21.95 3.26
N THR A 54 26.33 23.06 3.18
CA THR A 54 27.78 23.11 3.35
C THR A 54 28.22 23.14 4.81
N ASN A 55 27.28 23.07 5.76
CA ASN A 55 27.55 22.98 7.20
C ASN A 55 26.83 21.78 7.83
N MET A 56 27.36 20.57 7.64
CA MET A 56 26.90 19.38 8.37
C MET A 56 27.49 19.32 9.78
N SER A 57 26.72 19.72 10.80
CA SER A 57 26.99 19.36 12.20
C SER A 57 26.01 18.35 12.79
N SER A 58 25.03 17.88 12.02
CA SER A 58 24.07 16.87 12.48
C SER A 58 23.40 16.18 11.30
N PHE A 59 23.54 14.86 11.23
CA PHE A 59 22.81 14.01 10.30
C PHE A 59 21.36 13.88 10.81
N GLU A 60 20.53 14.89 10.53
CA GLU A 60 19.09 14.80 10.80
C GLU A 60 18.52 13.62 9.99
N PRO A 61 17.93 12.61 10.64
CA PRO A 61 17.31 11.50 9.92
C PRO A 61 16.10 12.05 9.16
N VAL A 62 16.28 12.31 7.86
CA VAL A 62 15.19 12.62 6.93
C VAL A 62 14.12 11.54 7.12
N ARG A 63 12.96 11.93 7.69
CA ARG A 63 11.80 11.06 7.88
C ARG A 63 11.35 10.57 6.51
N SER A 64 11.82 9.41 6.11
CA SER A 64 11.43 8.75 4.87
C SER A 64 9.95 8.43 4.98
N SER A 65 9.13 9.22 4.30
CA SER A 65 7.69 9.06 4.14
C SER A 65 6.93 9.15 5.47
N GLN A 66 6.24 10.28 5.66
CA GLN A 66 5.18 10.42 6.65
C GLN A 66 4.12 9.34 6.39
N THR A 67 4.30 8.19 7.03
CA THR A 67 3.27 7.18 7.15
C THR A 67 2.52 7.51 8.43
N ILE A 68 1.21 7.28 8.47
CA ILE A 68 0.45 7.24 9.71
C ILE A 68 1.06 6.12 10.55
N ALA A 69 2.04 6.49 11.37
CA ALA A 69 2.58 5.64 12.39
C ALA A 69 1.64 5.79 13.58
N THR A 70 0.96 4.70 13.95
CA THR A 70 0.29 4.65 15.26
C THR A 70 1.31 4.87 16.37
N ALA A 71 0.85 5.07 17.62
CA ALA A 71 1.71 5.13 18.81
C ALA A 71 2.64 3.91 18.99
N ALA A 72 2.56 2.88 18.14
CA ALA A 72 3.41 1.70 18.08
C ALA A 72 4.46 1.72 16.93
N GLY A 73 4.52 2.76 16.10
CA GLY A 73 5.46 2.84 14.97
C GLY A 73 5.10 1.95 13.76
N ILE A 74 3.89 1.41 13.72
CA ILE A 74 3.41 0.56 12.62
C ILE A 74 2.84 1.43 11.49
N PRO A 75 3.28 1.24 10.24
CA PRO A 75 2.77 1.99 9.09
C PRO A 75 1.37 1.52 8.71
N VAL A 76 0.33 2.21 9.20
CA VAL A 76 -1.06 1.76 9.00
C VAL A 76 -1.60 2.08 7.61
N ASP A 77 -1.05 3.07 6.92
CA ASP A 77 -1.51 3.44 5.57
C ASP A 77 -1.32 2.31 4.59
N THR A 78 -0.09 1.77 4.54
CA THR A 78 0.27 0.62 3.72
C THR A 78 -0.65 -0.56 4.04
N LEU A 79 -0.96 -0.77 5.32
CA LEU A 79 -1.85 -1.84 5.75
C LEU A 79 -3.30 -1.61 5.27
N ILE A 80 -3.82 -0.40 5.36
CA ILE A 80 -5.18 -0.03 4.92
C ILE A 80 -5.30 -0.18 3.41
N VAL A 81 -4.39 0.40 2.63
CA VAL A 81 -4.47 0.37 1.15
C VAL A 81 -4.29 -1.05 0.62
N ASN A 82 -3.41 -1.85 1.22
CA ASN A 82 -3.22 -3.25 0.84
C ASN A 82 -4.43 -4.10 1.21
N THR A 83 -4.98 -3.94 2.43
CA THR A 83 -6.15 -4.71 2.88
C THR A 83 -7.39 -4.37 2.06
N LEU A 84 -7.65 -3.08 1.82
CA LEU A 84 -8.76 -2.62 0.98
C LEU A 84 -8.60 -3.10 -0.47
N GLY A 85 -7.39 -3.02 -1.02
CA GLY A 85 -7.11 -3.51 -2.36
C GLY A 85 -7.29 -5.03 -2.48
N CYS A 86 -6.85 -5.81 -1.48
CA CYS A 86 -7.08 -7.26 -1.43
C CYS A 86 -8.58 -7.61 -1.34
N LEU A 87 -9.36 -6.87 -0.55
CA LEU A 87 -10.82 -7.03 -0.47
C LEU A 87 -11.47 -6.85 -1.85
N LEU A 88 -11.16 -5.74 -2.52
CA LEU A 88 -11.70 -5.41 -3.83
C LEU A 88 -11.23 -6.40 -4.90
N LEU A 89 -9.97 -6.85 -4.84
CA LEU A 89 -9.45 -7.86 -5.76
C LEU A 89 -10.17 -9.20 -5.60
N GLY A 90 -10.51 -9.60 -4.36
CA GLY A 90 -11.34 -10.78 -4.09
C GLY A 90 -12.72 -10.68 -4.73
N LEU A 91 -13.34 -9.50 -4.63
CA LEU A 91 -14.63 -9.21 -5.27
C LEU A 91 -14.53 -9.28 -6.80
N PHE A 92 -13.55 -8.59 -7.38
CA PHE A 92 -13.37 -8.52 -8.83
C PHE A 92 -12.96 -9.85 -9.45
N THR A 93 -12.27 -10.72 -8.73
CA THR A 93 -11.89 -12.05 -9.22
C THR A 93 -13.13 -12.90 -9.58
N VAL A 94 -14.17 -12.86 -8.75
CA VAL A 94 -15.43 -13.57 -9.04
C VAL A 94 -16.15 -12.97 -10.24
N LEU A 95 -16.18 -11.64 -10.34
CA LEU A 95 -16.78 -10.95 -11.47
C LEU A 95 -16.02 -11.24 -12.77
N LEU A 96 -14.69 -11.35 -12.71
CA LEU A 96 -13.84 -11.58 -13.87
C LEU A 96 -14.12 -12.95 -14.52
N LEU A 97 -14.35 -13.98 -13.69
CA LEU A 97 -14.71 -15.33 -14.15
C LEU A 97 -16.03 -15.38 -14.93
N ARG A 98 -16.94 -14.44 -14.69
CA ARG A 98 -18.27 -14.38 -15.33
C ARG A 98 -18.38 -13.32 -16.42
N SER A 99 -17.37 -12.46 -16.55
CA SER A 99 -17.41 -11.32 -17.46
C SER A 99 -16.91 -11.69 -18.85
N THR A 100 -17.66 -11.30 -19.89
CA THR A 100 -17.26 -11.43 -21.29
C THR A 100 -17.34 -10.08 -22.02
N GLY A 101 -16.66 -9.98 -23.17
CA GLY A 101 -16.67 -8.78 -24.01
C GLY A 101 -16.24 -7.50 -23.26
N SER A 102 -17.01 -6.42 -23.44
CA SER A 102 -16.72 -5.11 -22.85
C SER A 102 -16.74 -5.10 -21.32
N LYS A 103 -17.61 -5.90 -20.68
CA LYS A 103 -17.67 -5.99 -19.21
C LYS A 103 -16.35 -6.55 -18.64
N ARG A 104 -15.74 -7.52 -19.33
CA ARG A 104 -14.45 -8.08 -18.92
C ARG A 104 -13.35 -7.01 -18.90
N ARG A 105 -13.34 -6.10 -19.87
CA ARG A 105 -12.35 -5.01 -19.95
C ARG A 105 -12.41 -4.10 -18.72
N LEU A 106 -13.63 -3.72 -18.32
CA LEU A 106 -13.84 -2.89 -17.12
C LEU A 106 -13.38 -3.60 -15.86
N VAL A 107 -13.73 -4.89 -15.71
CA VAL A 107 -13.31 -5.67 -14.54
C VAL A 107 -11.79 -5.89 -14.52
N VAL A 108 -11.14 -6.07 -15.68
CA VAL A 108 -9.67 -6.10 -15.79
C VAL A 108 -9.06 -4.75 -15.42
N GLY A 109 -9.64 -3.63 -15.89
CA GLY A 109 -9.20 -2.30 -15.48
C GLY A 109 -9.30 -2.07 -13.98
N ALA A 110 -10.39 -2.55 -13.35
CA ALA A 110 -10.60 -2.45 -11.91
C ALA A 110 -9.66 -3.39 -11.11
N ALA A 111 -9.50 -4.64 -11.53
CA ALA A 111 -8.66 -5.61 -10.83
C ALA A 111 -7.17 -5.35 -11.08
N THR A 112 -6.73 -5.37 -12.34
CA THR A 112 -5.31 -5.26 -12.70
C THR A 112 -4.82 -3.82 -12.63
N GLY A 113 -5.63 -2.85 -13.07
CA GLY A 113 -5.27 -1.44 -13.00
C GLY A 113 -5.42 -0.89 -11.60
N PHE A 114 -6.67 -0.74 -11.13
CA PHE A 114 -6.97 -0.06 -9.87
C PHE A 114 -6.46 -0.81 -8.64
N CYS A 115 -6.80 -2.09 -8.42
CA CYS A 115 -6.26 -2.81 -7.26
C CYS A 115 -4.75 -3.01 -7.37
N GLY A 116 -4.21 -3.17 -8.59
CA GLY A 116 -2.78 -3.32 -8.82
C GLY A 116 -1.95 -2.08 -8.44
N SER A 117 -2.48 -0.88 -8.63
CA SER A 117 -1.79 0.37 -8.24
C SER A 117 -2.18 0.92 -6.87
N LEU A 118 -3.34 0.50 -6.34
CA LEU A 118 -3.77 0.78 -4.97
C LEU A 118 -2.94 -0.02 -3.95
N THR A 119 -2.70 -1.31 -4.23
CA THR A 119 -1.83 -2.15 -3.40
C THR A 119 -0.37 -1.93 -3.74
N THR A 120 0.53 -2.12 -2.77
CA THR A 120 1.98 -1.92 -2.95
C THR A 120 2.78 -2.92 -2.14
N PHE A 121 3.60 -3.72 -2.83
CA PHE A 121 4.60 -4.58 -2.19
C PHE A 121 5.91 -3.84 -1.92
N SER A 122 6.28 -2.88 -2.78
CA SER A 122 7.54 -2.13 -2.63
C SER A 122 7.54 -1.27 -1.37
N THR A 123 6.44 -0.57 -1.09
CA THR A 123 6.31 0.23 0.14
C THR A 123 6.29 -0.67 1.37
N PHE A 124 5.52 -1.77 1.32
CA PHE A 124 5.50 -2.78 2.39
C PHE A 124 6.89 -3.37 2.69
N ALA A 125 7.70 -3.65 1.67
CA ALA A 125 9.05 -4.17 1.83
C ALA A 125 9.99 -3.13 2.46
N VAL A 126 9.88 -1.86 2.06
CA VAL A 126 10.64 -0.76 2.67
C VAL A 126 10.25 -0.58 4.13
N ASP A 127 8.94 -0.55 4.44
CA ASP A 127 8.43 -0.45 5.81
C ASP A 127 8.98 -1.59 6.69
N THR A 128 8.94 -2.82 6.18
CA THR A 128 9.48 -3.99 6.87
C THR A 128 10.98 -3.88 7.08
N ALA A 129 11.73 -3.43 6.06
CA ALA A 129 13.18 -3.25 6.16
C ALA A 129 13.57 -2.15 7.16
N VAL A 130 12.79 -1.07 7.24
CA VAL A 130 12.98 0.00 8.24
C VAL A 130 12.77 -0.55 9.65
N LEU A 131 11.69 -1.32 9.87
CA LEU A 131 11.42 -1.96 11.16
C LEU A 131 12.52 -2.96 11.55
N LEU A 132 13.02 -3.77 10.61
CA LEU A 132 14.09 -4.74 10.86
C LEU A 132 15.44 -4.12 11.20
N ARG A 133 15.73 -2.91 10.71
CA ARG A 133 17.02 -2.23 10.93
C ARG A 133 17.15 -1.58 12.31
N GLY A 134 16.22 -1.85 13.24
CA GLY A 134 16.32 -1.33 14.61
C GLY A 134 16.10 0.17 14.71
N ARG A 135 15.47 0.79 13.71
CA ARG A 135 14.91 2.14 13.83
C ARG A 135 13.42 2.02 14.11
N PRO A 136 13.01 1.73 15.36
CA PRO A 136 11.61 1.92 15.72
C PRO A 136 11.27 3.38 15.40
N ILE A 137 10.11 3.61 14.79
CA ILE A 137 9.64 4.96 14.48
C ILE A 137 9.28 5.74 15.78
N LEU A 138 9.47 5.14 16.99
CA LEU A 138 9.32 5.80 18.28
C LEU A 138 10.35 5.38 19.36
N PRO A 139 10.73 6.30 20.28
CA PRO A 139 11.32 5.97 21.57
C PRO A 139 10.21 5.41 22.48
N VAL A 140 10.32 4.16 22.88
CA VAL A 140 9.45 3.57 23.89
C VAL A 140 10.16 3.74 25.24
N GLU A 141 9.92 4.87 25.90
CA GLU A 141 10.19 5.02 27.34
C GLU A 141 9.09 4.28 28.11
N PHE A 142 9.22 2.96 28.24
CA PHE A 142 8.73 2.30 29.45
C PHE A 142 9.84 2.47 30.49
N GLU A 143 9.58 3.33 31.48
CA GLU A 143 10.44 3.56 32.64
C GLU A 143 10.99 2.22 33.17
N GLY A 144 12.29 2.00 32.95
CA GLY A 144 13.03 0.87 33.52
C GLY A 144 13.36 -0.31 32.59
N LEU A 145 13.15 -0.24 31.27
CA LEU A 145 13.49 -1.36 30.38
C LEU A 145 14.37 -0.96 29.20
N ASN A 146 15.68 -1.22 29.34
CA ASN A 146 16.68 -1.08 28.27
C ASN A 146 16.19 -1.79 26.99
N VAL A 147 15.87 -1.03 25.94
CA VAL A 147 15.42 -1.60 24.67
C VAL A 147 16.64 -2.08 23.89
N ASP A 148 16.95 -3.36 24.08
CA ASP A 148 17.96 -4.11 23.36
C ASP A 148 17.54 -4.33 21.89
N ILE A 149 18.51 -4.43 20.97
CA ILE A 149 18.31 -4.61 19.51
C ILE A 149 17.41 -5.83 19.20
N GLN A 150 17.27 -6.76 20.13
CA GLN A 150 16.33 -7.89 20.11
C GLN A 150 14.84 -7.52 19.97
N ARG A 151 14.42 -6.28 20.27
CA ARG A 151 12.99 -5.87 20.25
C ARG A 151 12.48 -5.32 18.91
N ALA A 152 13.34 -5.07 17.93
CA ALA A 152 12.94 -4.55 16.62
C ALA A 152 12.40 -5.64 15.67
N VAL A 153 12.97 -6.83 15.75
CA VAL A 153 12.57 -8.02 14.98
C VAL A 153 11.12 -8.44 15.25
N PRO A 154 10.62 -8.51 16.50
CA PRO A 154 9.24 -8.91 16.74
C PRO A 154 8.22 -7.91 16.16
N THR A 155 8.48 -6.61 16.17
CA THR A 155 7.57 -5.62 15.57
C THR A 155 7.47 -5.77 14.06
N ALA A 156 8.60 -6.01 13.39
CA ALA A 156 8.62 -6.30 11.95
C ALA A 156 7.86 -7.61 11.63
N ILE A 157 8.08 -8.67 12.43
CA ILE A 157 7.37 -9.93 12.27
C ILE A 157 5.86 -9.74 12.45
N VAL A 158 5.45 -9.02 13.49
CA VAL A 158 4.03 -8.71 13.73
C VAL A 158 3.44 -7.93 12.57
N TYR A 159 4.15 -6.92 12.05
CA TYR A 159 3.69 -6.16 10.89
C TYR A 159 3.51 -7.05 9.66
N VAL A 160 4.50 -7.89 9.33
CA VAL A 160 4.41 -8.82 8.19
C VAL A 160 3.25 -9.80 8.36
N LEU A 161 3.14 -10.44 9.52
CA LEU A 161 2.06 -11.38 9.80
C LEU A 161 0.69 -10.71 9.72
N LEU A 162 0.55 -9.52 10.31
CA LEU A 162 -0.68 -8.74 10.27
C LEU A 162 -1.04 -8.36 8.83
N SER A 163 -0.11 -7.85 8.03
CA SER A 163 -0.36 -7.50 6.63
C SER A 163 -0.77 -8.72 5.78
N LEU A 164 -0.09 -9.86 5.95
CA LEU A 164 -0.39 -11.08 5.19
C LEU A 164 -1.74 -11.67 5.58
N THR A 165 -2.01 -11.78 6.89
CA THR A 165 -3.28 -12.33 7.39
C THR A 165 -4.46 -11.42 7.09
N ALA A 166 -4.32 -10.11 7.29
CA ALA A 166 -5.36 -9.15 6.95
C ALA A 166 -5.64 -9.15 5.44
N GLY A 167 -4.61 -9.16 4.60
CA GLY A 167 -4.76 -9.25 3.14
C GLY A 167 -5.47 -10.53 2.70
N ALA A 168 -5.07 -11.69 3.24
CA ALA A 168 -5.70 -12.97 2.93
C ALA A 168 -7.17 -13.04 3.39
N ALA A 169 -7.45 -12.59 4.62
CA ALA A 169 -8.80 -12.53 5.16
C ALA A 169 -9.70 -11.58 4.35
N ALA A 170 -9.18 -10.40 3.99
CA ALA A 170 -9.88 -9.44 3.14
C ALA A 170 -10.19 -10.00 1.75
N PHE A 171 -9.22 -10.66 1.11
CA PHE A 171 -9.45 -11.32 -0.18
C PHE A 171 -10.52 -12.41 -0.08
N TRP A 172 -10.44 -13.25 0.96
CA TRP A 172 -11.44 -14.30 1.19
C TRP A 172 -12.83 -13.69 1.39
N LEU A 173 -12.94 -12.64 2.20
CA LEU A 173 -14.19 -11.94 2.48
C LEU A 173 -14.77 -11.31 1.22
N GLY A 174 -13.95 -10.60 0.44
CA GLY A 174 -14.38 -9.99 -0.82
C GLY A 174 -14.91 -11.03 -1.81
N ARG A 175 -14.23 -12.18 -1.90
CA ARG A 175 -14.68 -13.31 -2.72
C ARG A 175 -15.99 -13.90 -2.21
N ALA A 176 -16.14 -14.07 -0.89
CA ALA A 176 -17.36 -14.59 -0.27
C ALA A 176 -18.56 -13.66 -0.51
N ILE A 177 -18.37 -12.34 -0.36
CA ILE A 177 -19.38 -11.32 -0.65
C ILE A 177 -19.80 -11.40 -2.12
N ALA A 178 -18.85 -11.43 -3.06
CA ALA A 178 -19.17 -11.52 -4.48
C ALA A 178 -19.97 -12.78 -4.82
N LYS A 179 -19.61 -13.94 -4.26
CA LYS A 179 -20.36 -15.18 -4.46
C LYS A 179 -21.80 -15.08 -3.98
N ARG A 180 -22.04 -14.45 -2.83
CA ARG A 180 -23.41 -14.24 -2.29
C ARG A 180 -24.24 -13.32 -3.18
N VAL A 181 -23.65 -12.23 -3.68
CA VAL A 181 -24.36 -11.25 -4.52
C VAL A 181 -24.67 -11.81 -5.91
N VAL A 182 -23.77 -12.63 -6.46
CA VAL A 182 -23.87 -13.13 -7.84
C VAL A 182 -24.56 -14.52 -7.93
N GLY A 183 -24.84 -15.15 -6.79
CA GLY A 183 -25.48 -16.46 -6.67
C GLY A 183 -24.48 -17.63 -6.76
N GLU A 184 -24.68 -18.68 -5.95
CA GLU A 184 -23.80 -19.85 -5.78
C GLU A 184 -23.76 -20.81 -6.98
N ALA A 185 -23.71 -20.31 -8.21
CA ALA A 185 -23.41 -21.16 -9.36
C ALA A 185 -21.89 -21.30 -9.54
N VAL A 186 -21.21 -21.95 -8.58
CA VAL A 186 -19.90 -22.63 -8.71
C VAL A 186 -19.86 -23.83 -7.78
#